data_AF-A0A0R3W0L3-F1
#
_entry.id   AF-A0A0R3W0L3-F1
#
_cell.length_a   1.000
_cell.length_b   1.000
_cell.length_c   1.000
_cell.angle_alpha   90.00
_cell.angle_beta   90.00
_cell.angle_gamma   90.00
#
_symmetry.space_group_name_H-M   'P 1'
#
loop_
_entity.id
_entity.type
_entity.pdbx_description
1 polymer ?
#
loop_
_entity_poly.entity_id
_entity_poly.type
_entity_poly.pdbx_seq_one_letter_code
_entity_poly.pdbx_strand_id
1 'polypeptide(L)'
;MNPDAINFYRVHYDPPMMKVIVEAIGRGTVPERDRISLLDDQFALARAGFQRLDRVLQFCRAFVGETRYSVWSVLSDGLAQVRTLLEEASYPVGDQVVFPEPSKEICGLNRLYIELALPVYEKIGFEPTSADSNNDRLLRPIIISILGRIGHGDVISKAQTAFERHYAAMT
;
A
#
# COMPACT_ATOMS: atom_id res chain seq x y z
N MET A 1 22.42 -9.72 -5.44
CA MET A 1 21.67 -8.62 -6.11
C MET A 1 21.04 -9.17 -7.37
N ASN A 2 19.85 -8.70 -7.76
CA ASN A 2 19.17 -9.05 -9.01
C ASN A 2 18.78 -7.76 -9.76
N PRO A 3 19.75 -7.04 -10.37
CA PRO A 3 19.46 -5.78 -11.03
C PRO A 3 18.47 -5.99 -12.19
N ASP A 4 17.53 -5.06 -12.34
CA ASP A 4 16.44 -5.10 -13.32
C ASP A 4 15.58 -6.37 -13.28
N ALA A 5 15.62 -7.11 -12.15
CA ALA A 5 14.85 -8.32 -11.93
C ALA A 5 14.90 -9.33 -13.11
N ILE A 6 16.01 -9.41 -13.83
CA ILE A 6 16.12 -10.24 -15.06
C ILE A 6 16.28 -11.72 -14.77
N ASN A 7 16.70 -12.07 -13.56
CA ASN A 7 16.92 -13.46 -13.16
C ASN A 7 15.78 -13.98 -12.27
N PHE A 8 15.54 -15.29 -12.34
CA PHE A 8 14.48 -15.95 -11.57
C PHE A 8 14.96 -16.38 -10.17
N TYR A 9 15.26 -15.40 -9.31
CA TYR A 9 15.54 -15.63 -7.89
C TYR A 9 15.19 -14.39 -7.05
N ARG A 10 14.95 -14.63 -5.76
CA ARG A 10 14.73 -13.60 -4.74
C ARG A 10 16.01 -13.28 -4.00
N VAL A 11 16.17 -12.06 -3.52
CA VAL A 11 17.37 -11.64 -2.80
C VAL A 11 17.06 -11.27 -1.35
N HIS A 12 17.66 -12.01 -0.42
CA HIS A 12 17.68 -11.64 0.99
C HIS A 12 18.96 -10.86 1.29
N TYR A 13 18.82 -9.55 1.50
CA TYR A 13 19.93 -8.67 1.82
C TYR A 13 20.21 -8.64 3.33
N ASP A 14 21.49 -8.52 3.69
CA ASP A 14 21.88 -8.29 5.07
C ASP A 14 21.43 -6.89 5.59
N PRO A 15 21.37 -6.67 6.91
CA PRO A 15 20.89 -5.41 7.46
C PRO A 15 21.70 -4.16 7.03
N PRO A 16 23.04 -4.18 6.96
CA PRO A 16 23.82 -3.06 6.44
C PRO A 16 23.44 -2.67 5.00
N MET A 17 23.33 -3.65 4.11
CA MET A 17 22.94 -3.40 2.72
C MET A 17 21.50 -2.91 2.62
N MET A 18 20.59 -3.48 3.42
CA MET A 18 19.20 -3.04 3.43
C MET A 18 19.06 -1.56 3.82
N LYS A 19 19.90 -1.07 4.74
CA LYS A 19 19.92 0.35 5.10
C LYS A 19 20.28 1.24 3.91
N VAL A 20 21.32 0.86 3.15
CA VAL A 20 21.73 1.59 1.94
C VAL A 20 20.61 1.59 0.90
N ILE A 21 19.93 0.46 0.72
CA ILE A 21 18.79 0.33 -0.20
C ILE A 21 17.64 1.28 0.22
N VAL A 22 17.25 1.27 1.49
CA VAL A 22 16.20 2.16 2.03
C VAL A 22 16.54 3.62 1.78
N GLU A 23 17.78 4.04 2.04
CA GLU A 23 18.22 5.40 1.77
C GLU A 23 18.20 5.75 0.27
N ALA A 24 18.56 4.81 -0.60
CA ALA A 24 18.51 5.01 -2.05
C ALA A 24 17.08 5.11 -2.58
N ILE A 25 16.14 4.33 -2.05
CA ILE A 25 14.70 4.45 -2.37
C ILE A 25 14.20 5.83 -1.95
N GLY A 26 14.50 6.27 -0.72
CA GLY A 26 14.09 7.58 -0.22
C GLY A 26 14.65 8.77 -1.01
N ARG A 27 15.82 8.60 -1.66
CA ARG A 27 16.39 9.59 -2.60
C ARG A 27 15.83 9.49 -4.02
N GLY A 28 15.00 8.49 -4.32
CA GLY A 28 14.46 8.25 -5.67
C GLY A 28 15.49 7.75 -6.69
N THR A 29 16.65 7.23 -6.24
CA THR A 29 17.75 6.81 -7.14
C THR A 29 17.65 5.35 -7.57
N VAL A 30 16.72 4.58 -7.01
CA VAL A 30 16.50 3.17 -7.36
C VAL A 30 15.52 3.09 -8.53
N PRO A 31 15.81 2.38 -9.64
CA PRO A 31 14.90 2.21 -10.77
C PRO A 31 13.56 1.58 -10.38
N GLU A 32 12.48 1.90 -11.12
CA GLU A 32 11.13 1.39 -10.87
C GLU A 32 11.07 -0.14 -10.73
N ARG A 33 11.75 -0.85 -11.63
CA ARG A 33 11.75 -2.32 -11.64
C ARG A 33 12.44 -2.93 -10.43
N ASP A 34 13.55 -2.33 -9.99
CA ASP A 34 14.25 -2.76 -8.78
C ASP A 34 13.38 -2.51 -7.54
N ARG A 35 12.67 -1.38 -7.48
CA ARG A 35 11.72 -1.08 -6.40
C ARG A 35 10.60 -2.13 -6.31
N ILE A 36 10.05 -2.54 -7.44
CA ILE A 36 9.06 -3.63 -7.53
C ILE A 36 9.64 -4.95 -6.99
N SER A 37 10.83 -5.35 -7.47
CA SER A 37 11.46 -6.60 -7.04
C SER A 37 11.79 -6.59 -5.55
N LEU A 38 12.26 -5.47 -5.02
CA LEU A 38 12.59 -5.33 -3.61
C LEU A 38 11.34 -5.47 -2.73
N LEU A 39 10.22 -4.84 -3.09
CA LEU A 39 8.95 -5.00 -2.38
C LEU A 39 8.47 -6.46 -2.41
N ASP A 40 8.40 -7.06 -3.60
CA ASP A 40 7.91 -8.42 -3.75
C ASP A 40 8.79 -9.42 -2.96
N ASP A 41 10.11 -9.25 -3.01
CA ASP A 41 11.04 -10.04 -2.21
C ASP A 41 10.83 -9.86 -0.70
N GLN A 42 10.66 -8.64 -0.21
CA GLN A 42 10.46 -8.42 1.23
C GLN A 42 9.17 -9.10 1.73
N PHE A 43 8.06 -8.97 1.01
CA PHE A 43 6.82 -9.66 1.40
C PHE A 43 6.93 -11.18 1.28
N ALA A 44 7.58 -11.70 0.22
CA ALA A 44 7.78 -13.13 0.06
C ALA A 44 8.68 -13.74 1.13
N LEU A 45 9.78 -13.06 1.49
CA LEU A 45 10.69 -13.47 2.56
C LEU A 45 9.98 -13.47 3.91
N ALA A 46 9.10 -12.51 4.18
CA ALA A 46 8.32 -12.50 5.40
C ALA A 46 7.33 -13.66 5.48
N ARG A 47 6.60 -13.94 4.38
CA ARG A 47 5.71 -15.11 4.31
C ARG A 47 6.45 -16.44 4.50
N ALA A 48 7.68 -16.53 4.00
CA ALA A 48 8.52 -17.72 4.12
C ALA A 48 9.26 -17.83 5.48
N GLY A 49 9.09 -16.87 6.39
CA GLY A 49 9.74 -16.86 7.70
C GLY A 49 11.23 -16.46 7.69
N PHE A 50 11.76 -16.01 6.55
CA PHE A 50 13.15 -15.55 6.43
C PHE A 50 13.33 -14.07 6.80
N GLN A 51 12.26 -13.29 6.86
CA GLN A 51 12.25 -11.89 7.26
C GLN A 51 11.13 -11.66 8.28
N ARG A 52 11.33 -10.73 9.22
CA ARG A 52 10.27 -10.35 10.15
C ARG A 52 9.32 -9.36 9.50
N LEU A 53 8.01 -9.54 9.71
CA LEU A 53 7.00 -8.67 9.12
C LEU A 53 7.13 -7.21 9.56
N ASP A 54 7.52 -6.94 10.82
CA ASP A 54 7.75 -5.57 11.29
C ASP A 54 8.87 -4.86 10.53
N ARG A 55 9.89 -5.60 10.07
CA ARG A 55 10.95 -5.06 9.21
C ARG A 55 10.45 -4.72 7.82
N VAL A 56 9.55 -5.54 7.26
CA VAL A 56 8.90 -5.26 5.96
C VAL A 56 8.02 -4.02 6.05
N LEU A 57 7.22 -3.87 7.11
CA LEU A 57 6.40 -2.69 7.32
C LEU A 57 7.25 -1.43 7.50
N GLN A 58 8.38 -1.52 8.22
CA GLN A 58 9.33 -0.42 8.31
C GLN A 58 9.99 -0.09 6.97
N PHE A 59 10.30 -1.10 6.15
CA PHE A 59 10.82 -0.92 4.80
C PHE A 59 9.83 -0.20 3.89
N CYS A 60 8.53 -0.51 3.98
CA CYS A 60 7.48 0.15 3.21
C CYS A 60 7.48 1.69 3.37
N ARG A 61 7.90 2.22 4.53
CA ARG A 61 8.01 3.67 4.76
C ARG A 61 9.02 4.36 3.84
N ALA A 62 9.96 3.63 3.25
CA ALA A 62 10.88 4.19 2.25
C ALA A 62 10.14 4.66 0.98
N PHE A 63 8.91 4.21 0.76
CA PHE A 63 8.08 4.50 -0.42
C PHE A 63 7.14 5.69 -0.23
N VAL A 64 7.28 6.46 0.86
CA VAL A 64 6.58 7.75 0.98
C VAL A 64 6.98 8.63 -0.21
N GLY A 65 5.99 9.10 -0.96
CA GLY A 65 6.21 9.86 -2.19
C GLY A 65 6.38 9.01 -3.47
N GLU A 66 6.19 7.69 -3.41
CA GLU A 66 6.10 6.86 -4.60
C GLU A 66 4.92 7.29 -5.48
N THR A 67 5.14 7.37 -6.79
CA THR A 67 4.16 7.87 -7.77
C THR A 67 3.86 6.86 -8.87
N ARG A 68 4.58 5.75 -8.94
CA ARG A 68 4.45 4.76 -10.00
C ARG A 68 3.38 3.74 -9.63
N TYR A 69 2.36 3.62 -10.48
CA TYR A 69 1.26 2.66 -10.33
C TYR A 69 1.77 1.22 -10.13
N SER A 70 2.75 0.80 -10.92
CA SER A 70 3.35 -0.54 -10.91
C SER A 70 4.05 -0.88 -9.58
N VAL A 71 4.65 0.11 -8.91
CA VAL A 71 5.23 -0.06 -7.57
C VAL A 71 4.11 -0.11 -6.54
N TRP A 72 3.13 0.78 -6.68
CA TRP A 72 1.97 0.84 -5.80
C TRP A 72 1.13 -0.43 -5.82
N SER A 73 0.97 -1.11 -6.96
CA SER A 73 0.20 -2.36 -7.04
C SER A 73 0.82 -3.45 -6.16
N VAL A 74 2.14 -3.60 -6.19
CA VAL A 74 2.85 -4.58 -5.35
C VAL A 74 2.80 -4.18 -3.87
N LEU A 75 3.00 -2.89 -3.58
CA LEU A 75 2.93 -2.36 -2.22
C LEU A 75 1.53 -2.53 -1.62
N SER A 76 0.47 -2.17 -2.36
CA SER A 76 -0.91 -2.29 -1.90
C SER A 76 -1.31 -3.73 -1.66
N ASP A 77 -0.94 -4.64 -2.55
CA ASP A 77 -1.27 -6.07 -2.44
C ASP A 77 -0.59 -6.69 -1.22
N GLY A 78 0.69 -6.40 -1.00
CA GLY A 78 1.42 -6.86 0.17
C GLY A 78 0.81 -6.35 1.48
N LEU A 79 0.49 -5.04 1.55
CA LEU A 79 -0.14 -4.47 2.74
C LEU A 79 -1.58 -5.00 2.95
N ALA A 80 -2.33 -5.24 1.88
CA ALA A 80 -3.68 -5.81 1.97
C ALA A 80 -3.65 -7.22 2.58
N GLN A 81 -2.69 -8.06 2.20
CA GLN A 81 -2.49 -9.38 2.82
C GLN A 81 -2.22 -9.27 4.32
N VAL A 82 -1.37 -8.31 4.74
CA VAL A 82 -1.12 -8.06 6.16
C VAL A 82 -2.39 -7.63 6.88
N ARG A 83 -3.17 -6.73 6.27
CA ARG A 83 -4.44 -6.27 6.85
C ARG A 83 -5.40 -7.43 7.06
N THR A 84 -5.58 -8.30 6.06
CA THR A 84 -6.42 -9.49 6.19
C THR A 84 -5.98 -10.35 7.36
N LEU A 85 -4.69 -10.64 7.51
CA LEU A 85 -4.20 -11.44 8.64
C LEU A 85 -4.50 -10.81 10.00
N LEU A 86 -4.38 -9.49 10.12
CA LEU A 86 -4.69 -8.76 11.35
C LEU A 86 -6.20 -8.72 11.65
N GLU A 87 -7.03 -8.60 10.62
CA GLU A 87 -8.49 -8.65 10.74
C GLU A 87 -8.93 -10.05 11.21
N GLU A 88 -8.47 -11.11 10.54
CA GLU A 88 -8.75 -12.50 10.91
C GLU A 88 -8.30 -12.81 12.34
N ALA A 89 -7.12 -12.33 12.74
CA ALA A 89 -6.61 -12.51 14.11
C ALA A 89 -7.42 -11.76 15.18
N SER A 90 -8.26 -10.80 14.78
CA SER A 90 -9.08 -10.00 15.71
C SER A 90 -10.45 -10.65 15.98
N TYR A 91 -10.85 -11.67 15.22
CA TYR A 91 -12.13 -12.34 15.42
C TYR A 91 -12.06 -13.35 16.58
N PRO A 92 -13.05 -13.34 17.50
CA PRO A 92 -13.16 -14.36 18.53
C PRO A 92 -13.51 -15.72 17.90
N VAL A 93 -13.10 -16.81 18.55
CA VAL A 93 -13.48 -18.16 18.14
C VAL A 93 -14.99 -18.35 18.33
N GLY A 94 -15.73 -18.55 17.23
CA GLY A 94 -17.16 -18.90 17.23
C GLY A 94 -17.95 -18.26 16.07
N ASP A 95 -19.22 -18.66 15.92
CA ASP A 95 -20.09 -18.23 14.81
C ASP A 95 -20.84 -16.90 15.07
N GLN A 96 -20.43 -16.12 16.07
CA GLN A 96 -21.08 -14.86 16.37
C GLN A 96 -20.60 -13.77 15.41
N VAL A 97 -21.54 -13.05 14.80
CA VAL A 97 -21.24 -11.86 14.00
C VAL A 97 -20.87 -10.72 14.95
N VAL A 98 -19.57 -10.45 15.06
CA VAL A 98 -19.01 -9.36 15.87
C VAL A 98 -18.23 -8.42 14.96
N PHE A 99 -18.32 -7.12 15.22
CA PHE A 99 -17.49 -6.10 14.57
C PHE A 99 -16.49 -5.57 15.61
N PRO A 100 -15.32 -6.21 15.76
CA PRO A 100 -14.37 -5.82 16.79
C PRO A 100 -13.84 -4.41 16.53
N GLU A 101 -13.61 -3.67 17.61
CA GLU A 101 -12.90 -2.41 17.54
C GLU A 101 -11.49 -2.61 16.96
N PRO A 102 -10.95 -1.65 16.20
CA PRO A 102 -9.62 -1.77 15.62
C PRO A 102 -8.54 -2.05 16.68
N SER A 103 -7.79 -3.13 16.49
CA SER A 103 -6.63 -3.46 17.33
C SER A 103 -5.52 -2.40 17.21
N LYS A 104 -4.52 -2.47 18.10
CA LYS A 104 -3.35 -1.56 18.03
C LYS A 104 -2.58 -1.75 16.73
N GLU A 105 -2.52 -2.98 16.24
CA GLU A 105 -1.85 -3.38 15.01
C GLU A 105 -2.59 -2.83 13.78
N ILE A 106 -3.92 -2.93 13.74
CA ILE A 106 -4.74 -2.29 12.69
C ILE A 106 -4.58 -0.77 12.73
N CYS A 107 -4.61 -0.15 13.91
CA CYS A 107 -4.35 1.28 14.06
C CYS A 107 -2.97 1.69 13.53
N GLY A 108 -1.94 0.88 13.81
CA GLY A 108 -0.59 1.09 13.30
C GLY A 108 -0.50 0.97 11.78
N LEU A 109 -1.16 -0.03 11.20
CA LEU A 109 -1.23 -0.21 9.75
C LEU A 109 -2.01 0.92 9.06
N ASN A 110 -3.12 1.37 9.65
CA ASN A 110 -3.87 2.53 9.15
C ASN A 110 -3.01 3.79 9.11
N ARG A 111 -2.14 4.00 10.11
CA ARG A 111 -1.18 5.11 10.10
C ARG A 111 -0.18 4.99 8.95
N LEU A 112 0.35 3.80 8.70
CA LEU A 112 1.25 3.56 7.57
C LEU A 112 0.55 3.82 6.23
N TYR A 113 -0.71 3.42 6.08
CA TYR A 113 -1.49 3.75 4.89
C TYR A 113 -1.63 5.26 4.68
N ILE A 114 -1.90 6.03 5.75
CA ILE A 114 -1.97 7.50 5.66
C ILE A 114 -0.62 8.08 5.24
N GLU A 115 0.47 7.68 5.91
CA GLU A 115 1.84 8.15 5.61
C GLU A 115 2.20 7.96 4.13
N LEU A 116 1.78 6.84 3.53
CA LEU A 116 2.09 6.49 2.15
C LEU A 116 1.12 7.14 1.15
N ALA A 117 -0.19 7.04 1.38
CA ALA A 117 -1.21 7.32 0.38
C ALA A 117 -1.66 8.79 0.36
N LEU A 118 -1.63 9.49 1.50
CA LEU A 118 -2.14 10.85 1.58
C LEU A 118 -1.37 11.84 0.68
N PRO A 119 -0.03 11.85 0.63
CA PRO A 119 0.70 12.75 -0.27
C PRO A 119 0.37 12.52 -1.75
N VAL A 120 0.08 11.26 -2.12
CA VAL A 120 -0.32 10.90 -3.49
C VAL A 120 -1.73 11.40 -3.77
N TYR A 121 -2.65 11.19 -2.83
CA TYR A 121 -4.03 11.65 -2.93
C TYR A 121 -4.14 13.18 -3.06
N GLU A 122 -3.38 13.93 -2.26
CA GLU A 122 -3.32 15.39 -2.34
C GLU A 122 -2.83 15.88 -3.70
N LYS A 123 -1.99 15.09 -4.38
CA LYS A 123 -1.46 15.41 -5.72
C LYS A 123 -2.44 15.09 -6.85
N ILE A 124 -3.07 13.90 -6.83
CA ILE A 124 -3.86 13.40 -7.98
C ILE A 124 -5.37 13.52 -7.80
N GLY A 125 -5.83 13.82 -6.58
CA GLY A 125 -7.23 14.05 -6.24
C GLY A 125 -8.15 12.84 -6.41
N PHE A 126 -9.44 13.07 -6.12
CA PHE A 126 -10.50 12.06 -6.21
C PHE A 126 -11.08 11.91 -7.62
N GLU A 127 -11.30 13.03 -8.32
CA GLU A 127 -11.87 13.05 -9.66
C GLU A 127 -10.75 13.09 -10.71
N PRO A 128 -10.91 12.41 -11.86
CA PRO A 128 -9.95 12.48 -12.94
C PRO A 128 -9.95 13.88 -13.58
N THR A 129 -8.77 14.30 -14.05
CA THR A 129 -8.61 15.57 -14.76
C THR A 129 -8.13 15.37 -16.19
N SER A 130 -8.28 16.38 -17.04
CA SER A 130 -7.74 16.36 -18.41
C SER A 130 -6.20 16.34 -18.44
N ALA A 131 -5.55 16.76 -17.37
CA ALA A 131 -4.10 16.74 -17.21
C ALA A 131 -3.56 15.38 -16.72
N ASP A 132 -4.43 14.44 -16.35
CA ASP A 132 -4.02 13.13 -15.83
C ASP A 132 -3.21 12.32 -16.85
N SER A 133 -2.06 11.83 -16.41
CA SER A 133 -1.35 10.79 -17.15
C SER A 133 -2.07 9.43 -17.04
N ASN A 134 -1.72 8.49 -17.93
CA ASN A 134 -2.20 7.10 -17.82
C ASN A 134 -1.82 6.48 -16.46
N ASN A 135 -0.65 6.83 -15.92
CA ASN A 135 -0.23 6.38 -14.60
C ASN A 135 -1.16 6.92 -13.50
N ASP A 136 -1.53 8.20 -13.53
CA ASP A 136 -2.40 8.80 -12.50
C ASP A 136 -3.80 8.18 -12.52
N ARG A 137 -4.33 7.90 -13.72
CA ARG A 137 -5.62 7.21 -13.89
C ARG A 137 -5.61 5.80 -13.28
N LEU A 138 -4.51 5.08 -13.39
CA LEU A 138 -4.35 3.74 -12.82
C LEU A 138 -4.04 3.76 -11.33
N LEU A 139 -3.30 4.76 -10.86
CA LEU A 139 -2.90 4.90 -9.45
C LEU A 139 -4.06 5.35 -8.57
N ARG A 140 -4.89 6.28 -9.06
CA ARG A 140 -5.97 6.88 -8.28
C ARG A 140 -6.93 5.87 -7.63
N PRO A 141 -7.44 4.83 -8.32
CA PRO A 141 -8.28 3.83 -7.69
C PRO A 141 -7.63 3.10 -6.51
N ILE A 142 -6.31 2.81 -6.59
CA ILE A 142 -5.57 2.19 -5.49
C ILE A 142 -5.54 3.12 -4.28
N ILE A 143 -5.20 4.38 -4.50
CA ILE A 143 -5.07 5.38 -3.43
C ILE A 143 -6.43 5.65 -2.77
N ILE A 144 -7.49 5.83 -3.57
CA ILE A 144 -8.86 6.01 -3.07
C ILE A 144 -9.32 4.77 -2.28
N SER A 145 -9.03 3.56 -2.78
CA SER A 145 -9.38 2.32 -2.08
C SER A 145 -8.71 2.21 -0.72
N ILE A 146 -7.41 2.52 -0.63
CA ILE A 146 -6.66 2.52 0.62
C ILE A 146 -7.24 3.53 1.60
N LEU A 147 -7.39 4.79 1.18
CA LEU A 147 -7.87 5.87 2.05
C LEU A 147 -9.34 5.67 2.46
N GLY A 148 -10.17 5.15 1.56
CA GLY A 148 -11.55 4.77 1.86
C GLY A 148 -11.63 3.63 2.87
N ARG A 149 -10.78 2.60 2.72
CA ARG A 149 -10.74 1.44 3.64
C ARG A 149 -10.35 1.80 5.06
N ILE A 150 -9.63 2.90 5.27
CA ILE A 150 -9.27 3.41 6.59
C ILE A 150 -10.19 4.54 7.08
N GLY A 151 -11.24 4.88 6.33
CA GLY A 151 -12.22 5.88 6.72
C GLY A 151 -11.75 7.33 6.60
N HIS A 152 -10.87 7.64 5.64
CA HIS A 152 -10.43 9.03 5.41
C HIS A 152 -11.62 9.93 5.02
N GLY A 153 -11.93 10.94 5.85
CA GLY A 153 -13.18 11.68 5.79
C GLY A 153 -13.49 12.33 4.43
N ASP A 154 -12.50 12.97 3.79
CA ASP A 154 -12.69 13.60 2.47
C ASP A 154 -13.00 12.56 1.38
N VAL A 155 -12.37 11.38 1.44
CA VAL A 155 -12.60 10.30 0.48
C VAL A 155 -13.98 9.69 0.68
N ILE A 156 -14.39 9.45 1.93
CA ILE A 156 -15.72 8.92 2.26
C ILE A 156 -16.81 9.90 1.80
N SER A 157 -16.67 11.19 2.11
CA SER A 157 -17.65 12.20 1.71
C SER A 157 -17.78 12.29 0.18
N LYS A 158 -16.67 12.34 -0.55
CA LYS A 158 -16.69 12.36 -2.02
C LYS A 158 -17.26 11.09 -2.63
N ALA A 159 -16.96 9.92 -2.06
CA ALA A 159 -17.53 8.65 -2.50
C ALA A 159 -19.05 8.61 -2.31
N GLN A 160 -19.56 9.09 -1.18
CA GLN A 160 -21.01 9.19 -0.92
C GLN A 160 -21.69 10.12 -1.93
N THR A 161 -21.17 11.34 -2.13
CA THR A 161 -21.70 12.28 -3.13
C THR A 161 -21.67 11.70 -4.55
N ALA A 162 -20.58 11.01 -4.92
CA ALA A 162 -20.47 10.38 -6.24
C ALA A 162 -21.52 9.26 -6.42
N PHE A 163 -21.76 8.46 -5.37
CA PHE A 163 -22.79 7.43 -5.36
C PHE A 163 -24.20 8.02 -5.48
N GLU A 164 -24.53 9.05 -4.70
CA GLU A 164 -25.82 9.74 -4.74
C GLU A 164 -26.10 10.35 -6.12
N ARG A 165 -25.10 11.02 -6.72
CA ARG A 165 -25.18 11.56 -8.08
C ARG A 165 -25.49 10.48 -9.10
N HIS A 166 -24.84 9.32 -9.00
CA HIS A 166 -25.07 8.20 -9.90
C HIS A 166 -26.47 7.60 -9.72
N TYR A 167 -26.89 7.40 -8.48
CA TYR A 167 -28.20 6.87 -8.14
C TYR A 167 -29.33 7.75 -8.67
N ALA A 168 -29.25 9.08 -8.45
CA ALA A 168 -30.23 10.05 -8.93
C ALA A 168 -30.30 10.15 -10.46
N ALA A 169 -29.24 9.81 -11.19
CA ALA A 169 -29.24 9.78 -12.66
C ALA A 169 -29.89 8.51 -13.24
N MET A 170 -30.07 7.47 -12.42
CA MET A 170 -30.67 6.19 -12.82
C MET A 170 -32.15 6.07 -12.47
N THR A 171 -32.67 6.94 -11.59
CA THR A 171 -34.08 7.02 -11.19
C THR A 171 -34.79 8.16 -11.90
#